data_AF-A0A1L7XGK1-F1
#
_entry.id   AF-A0A1L7XGK1-F1
#
_cell.length_a   1.000
_cell.length_b   1.000
_cell.length_c   1.000
_cell.angle_alpha   90.00
_cell.angle_beta   90.00
_cell.angle_gamma   90.00
#
_symmetry.space_group_name_H-M   'P 1'
#
loop_
_entity.id
_entity.type
_entity.pdbx_description
1 polymer ?
#
loop_
_entity_poly.entity_id
_entity_poly.type
_entity_poly.pdbx_seq_one_letter_code
_entity_poly.pdbx_strand_id
1 'polypeptide(L)' 'MALQTISDVYIDSEKLKALLAKLFRPGQYRVQFKANQWTLQLPRSLTQGEIESVEQPGQY' A
#
# COMPACT_ATOMS: atom_id res chain seq x y z
N MET A 1 -10.44 11.24 -3.97
CA MET A 1 -9.41 10.28 -3.50
C MET A 1 -9.88 8.91 -3.92
N ALA A 2 -9.02 8.13 -4.58
CA ALA A 2 -9.33 6.77 -4.98
C ALA A 2 -9.14 5.84 -3.77
N LEU A 3 -10.07 4.91 -3.58
CA LEU A 3 -9.97 3.85 -2.58
C LEU A 3 -9.49 2.58 -3.29
N GLN A 4 -8.36 2.04 -2.85
CA GLN A 4 -7.79 0.82 -3.36
C GLN A 4 -7.70 -0.20 -2.23
N THR A 5 -8.30 -1.36 -2.42
CA THR A 5 -8.25 -2.45 -1.45
C THR A 5 -7.31 -3.52 -1.99
N ILE A 6 -6.29 -3.86 -1.21
CA ILE A 6 -5.34 -4.93 -1.49
C ILE A 6 -5.65 -6.06 -0.53
N SER A 7 -6.06 -7.21 -1.07
CA SER A 7 -6.47 -8.39 -0.30
C SER A 7 -5.30 -9.31 0.01
N ASP A 8 -4.10 -8.76 0.14
CA ASP A 8 -2.87 -9.53 0.29
C ASP A 8 -2.27 -9.36 1.69
N VAL A 9 -1.96 -10.50 2.31
CA VAL A 9 -1.50 -10.61 3.71
C VAL A 9 0.00 -10.31 3.82
N TYR A 10 0.72 -10.30 2.70
CA TYR A 10 2.18 -10.18 2.67
C TYR A 10 2.66 -8.76 2.39
N ILE A 11 1.81 -7.74 2.49
CA ILE A 11 2.29 -6.35 2.35
C ILE A 11 3.06 -5.93 3.60
N ASP A 12 4.31 -5.54 3.40
CA ASP A 12 5.14 -4.97 4.44
C ASP A 12 4.69 -3.54 4.77
N SER A 13 4.13 -3.35 5.96
CA SER A 13 3.56 -2.06 6.37
C SER A 13 4.59 -0.93 6.43
N GLU A 14 5.86 -1.24 6.70
CA GLU A 14 6.93 -0.25 6.76
C GLU A 14 7.34 0.17 5.35
N LYS A 15 7.55 -0.80 4.45
CA LYS A 15 7.82 -0.51 3.03
C LYS A 15 6.67 0.24 2.39
N LEU A 16 5.43 -0.14 2.67
CA LEU A 16 4.24 0.55 2.19
C LEU A 16 4.22 2.01 2.64
N LYS A 17 4.42 2.29 3.93
CA LYS A 17 4.50 3.67 4.42
C LYS A 17 5.65 4.45 3.78
N ALA A 18 6.82 3.84 3.61
CA ALA A 18 7.97 4.46 2.98
C ALA A 18 7.71 4.79 1.50
N LEU A 19 7.08 3.86 0.76
CA LEU A 19 6.66 4.07 -0.62
C LEU A 19 5.64 5.22 -0.70
N LEU A 20 4.60 5.19 0.14
CA LEU A 20 3.58 6.22 0.16
C LEU A 20 4.14 7.60 0.51
N ALA A 21 5.09 7.68 1.44
CA ALA A 21 5.78 8.92 1.78
C ALA A 21 6.67 9.45 0.63
N LYS A 22 7.19 8.56 -0.24
CA LYS A 22 7.93 8.95 -1.45
C LYS A 22 7.02 9.43 -2.58
N LEU A 23 5.87 8.78 -2.75
CA LEU A 23 4.94 9.05 -3.85
C LEU A 23 3.99 10.22 -3.57
N PHE A 24 3.57 10.37 -2.32
CA PHE A 24 2.51 11.29 -1.91
C PHE A 24 2.97 12.16 -0.76
N ARG A 25 2.43 13.38 -0.70
CA ARG A 25 2.71 14.27 0.43
C ARG A 25 2.04 13.75 1.69
N PRO A 26 2.63 13.96 2.87
CA PRO A 26 1.99 13.64 4.14
C PRO A 26 0.61 14.30 4.22
N GLY A 27 -0.42 13.52 4.57
CA GLY A 27 -1.82 13.96 4.62
C GLY A 27 -2.64 13.71 3.34
N GLN A 28 -2.00 13.34 2.22
CA GLN A 28 -2.72 12.99 0.98
C GLN A 28 -3.08 11.50 0.87
N TYR A 29 -2.49 10.66 1.73
CA TYR A 29 -2.74 9.23 1.76
C TYR A 29 -3.25 8.77 3.13
N ARG A 30 -4.08 7.73 3.14
CA ARG A 30 -4.43 6.97 4.35
C ARG A 30 -4.30 5.49 4.09
N VAL A 31 -3.87 4.78 5.12
CA VAL A 31 -3.68 3.34 5.10
C VAL A 31 -4.46 2.77 6.27
N GLN A 32 -5.26 1.75 6.01
CA GLN A 32 -6.02 1.06 7.03
C GLN A 32 -5.95 -0.44 6.78
N PHE A 33 -5.54 -1.21 7.79
CA PHE A 33 -5.60 -2.66 7.74
C PHE A 33 -6.84 -3.13 8.50
N LYS A 34 -7.74 -3.86 7.84
CA LYS A 34 -8.97 -4.39 8.45
C LYS A 34 -9.36 -5.69 7.76
N ALA A 35 -9.81 -6.68 8.54
CA ALA A 35 -10.29 -7.97 8.03
C ALA A 35 -9.31 -8.66 7.07
N ASN A 36 -8.01 -8.61 7.39
CA ASN A 36 -6.94 -9.19 6.57
C ASN A 36 -6.77 -8.53 5.18
N GLN A 37 -7.24 -7.30 5.03
CA GLN A 37 -7.13 -6.51 3.80
C GLN A 37 -6.53 -5.14 4.12
N TRP A 38 -5.69 -4.65 3.23
CA TRP A 38 -5.14 -3.30 3.25
C TRP A 38 -6.02 -2.38 2.41
N THR A 39 -6.67 -1.42 3.06
CA THR A 39 -7.42 -0.34 2.41
C THR A 39 -6.55 0.90 2.34
N LEU A 40 -6.22 1.32 1.12
CA LEU A 40 -5.42 2.50 0.83
C LEU A 40 -6.33 3.58 0.23
N GLN A 41 -6.37 4.75 0.86
CA GLN A 41 -6.97 5.94 0.28
C GLN A 41 -5.86 6.82 -0.26
N LEU A 42 -5.76 6.91 -1.57
CA LEU A 42 -4.65 7.56 -2.27
C LEU A 42 -5.22 8.55 -3.30
N PRO A 43 -4.46 9.58 -3.70
CA PRO A 43 -4.91 10.48 -4.77
C PRO A 43 -4.92 9.76 -6.13
N ARG A 44 -4.08 8.73 -6.31
CA ARG A 44 -4.11 7.77 -7.43
C ARG A 44 -3.91 6.35 -6.92
N SER A 45 -4.38 5.36 -7.67
CA SER A 45 -4.08 3.95 -7.39
C SER A 45 -2.59 3.65 -7.53
N LEU A 46 -2.08 2.72 -6.71
CA LEU A 46 -0.75 2.13 -6.91
C LEU A 46 -0.79 1.24 -8.14
N THR A 47 0.28 1.31 -8.92
CA THR A 47 0.57 0.40 -10.02
C THR A 47 1.03 -0.95 -9.49
N GLN A 48 0.96 -2.00 -10.32
CA GLN A 48 1.38 -3.34 -9.92
C GLN A 48 2.83 -3.37 -9.41
N GLY A 49 3.78 -2.76 -10.13
CA GLY A 49 5.18 -2.69 -9.69
C GLY A 49 5.42 -1.94 -8.37
N GLU A 50 4.54 -0.99 -8.03
CA GLU A 50 4.57 -0.29 -6.74
C GLU A 50 4.08 -1.20 -5.60
N ILE A 51 3.06 -2.02 -5.87
CA ILE A 51 2.57 -3.03 -4.93
C ILE A 51 3.63 -4.13 -4.75
N GLU A 52 4.21 -4.64 -5.83
CA GLU A 52 5.29 -5.65 -5.80
C GLU A 52 6.52 -5.18 -5.01
N SER A 53 6.80 -3.87 -5.02
CA SER A 53 7.91 -3.30 -4.25
C SER A 53 7.70 -3.32 -2.73
N VAL A 54 6.44 -3.40 -2.28
CA VAL A 54 6.05 -3.40 -0.85
C VAL A 54 5.54 -4.76 -0.39
N GLU A 55 5.24 -5.66 -1.30
CA GLU A 55 5.06 -7.08 -1.01
C GLU A 55 6.35 -7.64 -0.39
N GLN A 56 6.19 -8.40 0.69
CA GLN A 56 7.28 -9.18 1.26
C GLN A 56 7.65 -10.23 0.20
N PRO A 57 8.94 -10.34 -0.18
CA PRO A 57 9.36 -11.46 -1.00
C PRO A 57 9.15 -12.74 -0.18
N GLY A 58 8.00 -13.39 -0.39
CA GLY A 58 7.80 -14.76 0.00
C GLY A 58 8.90 -15.55 -0.68
N GLN A 59 9.78 -16.14 0.15
CA GLN A 59 10.82 -17.04 -0.32
C GLN A 59 10.17 -18.15 -1.14
N TYR A 60 10.40 -18.13 -2.46
CA TYR A 60 10.17 -19.27 -3.34
C TYR A 60 11.25 -20.33 -3.11
#